data_AF-A0A0M1JIE2-F1
#
_entry.id   AF-A0A0M1JIE2-F1
#
_cell.length_a   1.000
_cell.length_b   1.000
_cell.length_c   1.000
_cell.angle_alpha   90.00
_cell.angle_beta   90.00
_cell.angle_gamma   90.00
#
_symmetry.space_group_name_H-M   'P 1'
#
loop_
_entity.id
_entity.type
_entity.pdbx_description
1 polymer ?
#
loop_
_entity_poly.entity_id
_entity_poly.type
_entity_poly.pdbx_seq_one_letter_code
_entity_poly.pdbx_strand_id
1 'polypeptide(L)' 'MRSRIIAKGERIRDIKRLVENYGGKRSKWIKKSSPMFEYDGNLCEFHWYEHYGIGRFETKLKLISRQ' A
#
# COMPACT_ATOMS: atom_id res chain seq x y z
N MET A 1 11.91 -11.29 2.01
CA MET A 1 11.74 -9.86 1.68
C MET A 1 10.76 -9.21 2.65
N ARG A 2 11.07 -8.06 3.26
CA ARG A 2 10.18 -7.40 4.24
C ARG A 2 9.53 -6.15 3.65
N SER A 3 8.21 -6.04 3.73
CA SER A 3 7.46 -4.84 3.33
C SER A 3 7.70 -3.68 4.29
N ARG A 4 7.67 -2.44 3.78
CA ARG A 4 7.72 -1.19 4.58
C ARG A 4 6.31 -0.61 4.74
N ILE A 5 6.01 -0.03 5.90
CA ILE A 5 4.78 0.76 6.10
C ILE A 5 5.07 2.21 5.70
N ILE A 6 4.27 2.78 4.81
CA ILE A 6 4.46 4.14 4.29
C ILE A 6 3.38 5.13 4.77
N ALA A 7 2.22 4.64 5.21
CA ALA A 7 1.22 5.44 5.93
C ALA A 7 0.34 4.55 6.83
N LYS A 8 -0.29 5.14 7.86
CA LYS A 8 -1.18 4.44 8.78
C LYS A 8 -2.38 5.31 9.14
N GLY A 9 -3.56 4.70 9.27
CA GLY A 9 -4.78 5.35 9.75
C GLY A 9 -5.08 6.66 9.04
N GLU A 10 -5.31 7.72 9.82
CA GLU A 10 -5.65 9.05 9.31
C GLU A 10 -4.58 9.69 8.39
N ARG A 11 -3.34 9.20 8.42
CA ARG A 11 -2.29 9.65 7.48
C ARG A 11 -2.45 9.04 6.08
N ILE A 12 -3.34 8.09 5.90
CA ILE A 12 -3.75 7.60 4.59
C ILE A 12 -4.77 8.59 4.03
N ARG A 13 -4.39 9.33 2.99
CA ARG A 13 -5.26 10.36 2.37
C ARG A 13 -6.67 9.85 2.06
N ASP A 14 -6.77 8.62 1.58
CA ASP A 14 -8.03 8.02 1.13
C ASP A 14 -8.71 7.16 2.21
N ILE A 15 -8.37 7.34 3.49
CA ILE A 15 -8.84 6.47 4.58
C ILE A 15 -10.38 6.40 4.69
N LYS A 16 -11.07 7.50 4.39
CA LYS A 16 -12.55 7.57 4.35
C LYS A 16 -13.09 6.54 3.35
N ARG A 17 -12.61 6.61 2.11
CA ARG A 17 -12.99 5.70 1.01
C ARG A 17 -12.68 4.24 1.32
N LEU A 18 -11.54 3.96 1.96
CA LEU A 18 -11.19 2.57 2.34
C LEU A 18 -12.18 1.98 3.34
N VAL A 19 -12.60 2.76 4.33
CA VAL A 19 -13.61 2.33 5.30
C VAL A 19 -15.00 2.22 4.67
N GLU A 20 -15.37 3.12 3.77
CA GLU A 20 -16.64 3.06 3.04
C GLU A 20 -16.72 1.82 2.14
N ASN A 21 -15.65 1.48 1.43
CA ASN A 21 -15.66 0.38 0.47
C ASN A 21 -15.41 -1.00 1.11
N TYR A 22 -14.53 -1.07 2.12
CA TYR A 22 -14.03 -2.33 2.66
C TYR A 22 -14.28 -2.48 4.17
N GLY A 23 -14.82 -1.45 4.83
CA GLY A 23 -15.12 -1.48 6.26
C GLY A 23 -13.90 -1.34 7.17
N GLY A 24 -14.10 -1.75 8.43
CA GLY A 24 -13.07 -1.77 9.45
C GLY A 24 -12.76 -0.40 10.09
N LYS A 25 -12.01 -0.43 11.20
CA LYS A 25 -11.57 0.78 11.90
C LYS A 25 -10.44 1.48 11.15
N ARG A 26 -10.53 2.80 10.98
CA ARG A 26 -9.52 3.66 10.33
C ARG A 26 -8.12 3.39 10.85
N SER A 27 -7.93 3.35 12.17
CA SER A 27 -6.63 3.14 12.84
C SER A 27 -5.94 1.81 12.52
N LYS A 28 -6.67 0.82 12.00
CA LYS A 28 -6.15 -0.51 11.63
C LYS A 28 -5.75 -0.63 10.16
N TRP A 29 -6.02 0.41 9.35
CA TRP A 29 -5.55 0.48 7.97
C TRP A 29 -4.09 0.94 7.90
N ILE A 30 -3.32 0.29 7.04
CA ILE A 30 -1.94 0.65 6.72
C ILE A 30 -1.75 0.67 5.20
N LYS A 31 -0.93 1.60 4.71
CA LYS A 31 -0.42 1.59 3.35
C LYS A 31 1.00 1.04 3.40
N LYS A 32 1.31 0.06 2.56
CA LYS A 32 2.61 -0.60 2.52
C LYS A 32 3.25 -0.46 1.14
N SER A 33 4.57 -0.61 1.13
CA SER A 33 5.39 -0.78 -0.06
C SER A 33 6.23 -2.06 0.01
N SER A 34 6.47 -2.69 -1.13
CA SER A 34 7.46 -3.76 -1.27
C SER A 34 8.88 -3.18 -1.26
N PRO A 35 9.91 -4.03 -1.11
CA PRO A 35 11.25 -3.67 -1.57
C PRO A 35 11.22 -3.27 -3.06
N MET A 36 12.20 -2.45 -3.46
CA MET A 36 12.46 -2.16 -4.86
C MET A 36 12.90 -3.43 -5.60
N PHE A 37 12.48 -3.55 -6.85
CA PHE A 37 12.89 -4.62 -7.75
C PHE A 37 12.95 -4.10 -9.18
N GLU A 38 13.73 -4.77 -10.01
CA GLU A 38 13.80 -4.50 -11.44
C GLU A 38 12.70 -5.26 -12.18
N TYR A 39 12.04 -4.58 -13.09
CA TYR A 39 11.06 -5.15 -13.99
C TYR A 39 11.17 -4.44 -15.34
N ASP A 40 11.50 -5.19 -16.40
CA ASP A 40 11.63 -4.65 -17.75
C ASP A 40 12.57 -3.41 -17.83
N GLY A 41 13.77 -3.53 -17.22
CA GLY A 41 14.76 -2.45 -17.15
C GLY A 41 14.41 -1.26 -16.25
N ASN A 42 13.30 -1.34 -15.50
CA ASN A 42 12.81 -0.26 -14.65
C ASN A 42 12.86 -0.62 -13.17
N LEU A 43 13.21 0.34 -12.30
CA LEU A 43 13.11 0.16 -10.85
C LEU A 43 11.69 0.45 -10.37
N CYS A 44 11.07 -0.55 -9.74
CA CYS A 44 9.67 -0.51 -9.33
C CYS A 44 9.49 -0.92 -7.86
N GLU A 45 8.38 -0.46 -7.24
CA GLU A 45 7.85 -0.99 -5.98
C GLU A 45 6.35 -1.30 -6.14
N PHE A 46 5.85 -2.31 -5.41
CA PHE A 46 4.41 -2.51 -5.25
C PHE A 46 3.89 -1.71 -4.07
N HIS A 47 2.80 -0.97 -4.25
CA HIS A 47 2.05 -0.30 -3.18
C HIS A 47 0.70 -0.98 -2.97
N TRP A 48 0.25 -1.09 -1.71
CA TRP A 48 -1.09 -1.60 -1.38
C TRP A 48 -1.62 -1.02 -0.08
N TYR A 49 -2.92 -1.21 0.14
CA TYR A 49 -3.57 -1.00 1.43
C TYR A 49 -3.78 -2.35 2.12
N GLU A 50 -3.66 -2.38 3.44
CA GLU A 50 -3.87 -3.57 4.23
C GLU A 50 -4.57 -3.20 5.52
N HIS A 51 -5.52 -4.03 5.92
CA HIS A 51 -6.22 -3.88 7.19
C HIS A 51 -6.05 -5.12 8.04
N TYR A 52 -5.72 -4.90 9.32
CA TYR A 52 -5.59 -5.99 10.28
C TYR A 52 -6.95 -6.65 10.57
N GLY A 53 -7.10 -7.88 10.08
CA GLY A 53 -8.31 -8.70 10.24
C GLY A 53 -9.25 -8.71 9.03
N ILE A 54 -8.98 -7.90 7.99
CA ILE A 54 -9.76 -7.94 6.74
C ILE A 54 -8.88 -8.42 5.58
N GLY A 55 -7.67 -7.88 5.42
CA GLY A 55 -6.73 -8.33 4.39
C GLY A 55 -6.11 -7.20 3.57
N ARG A 56 -5.57 -7.56 2.40
CA ARG A 56 -4.82 -6.70 1.48
C ARG A 56 -5.68 -6.29 0.29
N PHE A 57 -5.61 -5.02 -0.08
CA PHE A 57 -6.44 -4.38 -1.11
C PHE A 57 -5.61 -3.45 -2.02
N GLU A 58 -6.12 -3.26 -3.24
CA GLU A 58 -5.63 -2.28 -4.22
C GLU A 58 -4.11 -2.29 -4.42
N THR A 59 -3.56 -3.47 -4.73
CA THR A 59 -2.14 -3.56 -5.11
C THR A 59 -1.90 -2.88 -6.45
N LYS A 60 -0.92 -1.99 -6.51
CA LYS A 60 -0.51 -1.29 -7.71
C LYS A 60 1.01 -1.28 -7.84
N LEU A 61 1.50 -1.43 -9.07
CA LEU A 61 2.91 -1.23 -9.41
C LEU A 61 3.20 0.27 -9.49
N LYS A 62 4.32 0.70 -8.90
CA LYS A 62 4.81 2.08 -8.96
C LYS A 62 6.23 2.07 -9.53
N LEU A 63 6.38 2.73 -10.67
CA LEU A 63 7.68 3.08 -11.24
C LEU A 63 8.36 4.13 -10.33
N ILE A 64 9.60 3.85 -9.93
CA ILE A 64 10.43 4.73 -9.09
C ILE A 64 11.38 5.55 -9.97
N SER A 65 12.09 4.89 -10.89
CA SER A 65 12.94 5.53 -11.88
C SER A 65 13.10 4.64 -13.12
N ARG A 66 13.38 5.27 -14.26
CA ARG A 66 13.98 4.59 -15.42
C ARG A 66 15.49 4.52 -15.16
N GLN A 67 16.11 3.38 -15.45
CA GLN A 67 17.57 3.36 -15.62
C GLN A 67 17.94 4.07 -16.92
#